data_AF-U6D5Y0-F1
#
_entry.id   AF-U6D5Y0-F1
#
_cell.length_a   1.000
_cell.length_b   1.000
_cell.length_c   1.000
_cell.angle_alpha   90.00
_cell.angle_beta   90.00
_cell.angle_gamma   90.00
#
_symmetry.space_group_name_H-M   'P 1'
#
loop_
_entity.id
_entity.type
_entity.pdbx_description
1 polymer ?
#
loop_
_entity_poly.entity_id
_entity_poly.type
_entity_poly.pdbx_seq_one_letter_code
_entity_poly.pdbx_strand_id
1 'polypeptide(L)'
;EEFQKLDYFVGMCGDGANDCGALKMAHVGISLSEQEASVASPFTSKTPNIECVPHLIKEGRAALVTSFCMFKYMALYSMIQ
;
A
#
# COMPACT_ATOMS: atom_id res chain seq x y z
N GLU A 1 1.58 -12.74 -10.23
CA GLU A 1 3.00 -12.89 -10.63
C GLU A 1 3.27 -12.46 -12.07
N GLU A 2 2.51 -12.89 -13.08
CA GLU A 2 2.78 -12.52 -14.49
C GLU A 2 2.89 -11.01 -14.73
N PHE A 3 1.98 -10.20 -14.16
CA PHE A 3 2.09 -8.74 -14.26
C PHE A 3 3.34 -8.16 -13.59
N GLN A 4 3.83 -8.80 -12.52
CA GLN A 4 5.06 -8.36 -11.84
C GLN A 4 6.30 -8.68 -12.68
N LYS A 5 6.29 -9.78 -13.45
CA LYS A 5 7.35 -10.11 -14.42
C LYS A 5 7.45 -9.12 -15.57
N LEU A 6 6.40 -8.32 -15.79
CA LEU A 6 6.38 -7.23 -16.77
C LEU A 6 6.80 -5.88 -16.15
N ASP A 7 7.41 -5.90 -14.96
CA ASP A 7 7.80 -4.71 -14.18
C ASP A 7 6.63 -3.79 -13.82
N TYR A 8 5.41 -4.31 -13.75
CA TYR A 8 4.27 -3.56 -13.25
C TYR A 8 4.17 -3.62 -11.72
N PHE A 9 3.87 -2.47 -11.13
CA PHE A 9 3.38 -2.41 -9.75
C PHE A 9 1.92 -2.87 -9.74
N VAL A 10 1.64 -3.85 -8.88
CA VAL A 10 0.37 -4.56 -8.80
C VAL A 10 -0.18 -4.40 -7.40
N GLY A 11 -1.41 -3.89 -7.31
CA GLY A 11 -2.21 -3.93 -6.09
C GLY A 11 -3.30 -4.99 -6.18
N MET A 12 -3.67 -5.59 -5.06
CA MET A 12 -4.78 -6.55 -4.96
C MET A 12 -5.72 -6.13 -3.84
N CYS A 13 -7.03 -6.27 -4.09
CA CYS A 13 -8.06 -6.18 -3.05
C CYS A 13 -8.67 -7.56 -2.83
N GLY A 14 -8.89 -7.96 -1.58
CA GLY A 14 -9.49 -9.26 -1.25
C GLY A 14 -10.32 -9.17 0.02
N ASP A 15 -11.27 -10.07 0.20
CA ASP A 15 -12.19 -10.08 1.33
C ASP A 15 -12.17 -11.41 2.10
N GLY A 16 -11.57 -12.46 1.52
CA GLY A 16 -11.56 -13.80 2.10
C GLY A 16 -10.16 -14.42 2.26
N ALA A 17 -10.12 -15.54 2.99
CA ALA A 17 -8.89 -16.30 3.23
C ALA A 17 -8.27 -16.88 1.94
N ASN A 18 -9.09 -17.13 0.93
CA ASN A 18 -8.67 -17.55 -0.42
C ASN A 18 -7.80 -16.49 -1.12
N ASP A 19 -7.91 -15.22 -0.74
CA ASP A 19 -7.16 -14.12 -1.35
C ASP A 19 -5.82 -13.85 -0.64
N CYS A 20 -5.59 -14.44 0.54
CA CYS A 20 -4.41 -14.20 1.38
C CYS A 20 -3.08 -14.42 0.63
N GLY A 21 -3.04 -15.39 -0.29
CA GLY A 21 -1.85 -15.62 -1.12
C GLY A 21 -1.59 -14.44 -2.08
N ALA A 22 -2.63 -13.96 -2.75
CA ALA A 22 -2.54 -12.85 -3.69
C ALA A 22 -2.29 -11.51 -2.98
N LEU A 23 -2.93 -11.28 -1.83
CA LEU A 23 -2.76 -10.09 -1.00
C LEU A 23 -1.30 -9.94 -0.51
N LYS A 24 -0.65 -11.04 -0.15
CA LYS A 24 0.77 -11.06 0.25
C LYS A 24 1.72 -10.91 -0.91
N MET A 25 1.38 -11.46 -2.07
CA MET A 25 2.24 -11.43 -3.25
C MET A 25 2.19 -10.07 -3.97
N ALA A 26 1.06 -9.38 -3.92
CA ALA A 26 0.92 -8.05 -4.49
C ALA A 26 1.86 -7.05 -3.79
N HIS A 27 2.27 -6.01 -4.53
CA HIS A 27 3.07 -4.92 -3.95
C HIS A 27 2.27 -4.12 -2.91
N VAL A 28 0.95 -4.06 -3.12
CA VAL A 28 0.00 -3.44 -2.20
C VAL A 28 -1.20 -4.37 -2.05
N GLY A 29 -1.40 -4.94 -0.86
CA GLY A 29 -2.60 -5.70 -0.52
C GLY A 29 -3.59 -4.85 0.27
N ILE A 30 -4.87 -4.91 -0.09
CA ILE A 30 -5.97 -4.24 0.62
C ILE A 30 -7.02 -5.29 1.00
N SER A 31 -7.19 -5.55 2.30
CA SER A 31 -8.35 -6.32 2.76
C SER A 31 -9.60 -5.45 2.74
N LEU A 32 -10.71 -5.95 2.20
CA LEU A 32 -12.04 -5.32 2.24
C LEU A 32 -12.88 -5.82 3.42
N SER A 33 -12.26 -6.59 4.31
CA SER A 33 -12.91 -7.30 5.40
C SER A 33 -12.00 -7.26 6.65
N GLU A 34 -12.59 -7.19 7.85
CA GLU A 34 -11.84 -7.25 9.12
C GLU A 34 -11.49 -8.70 9.52
N GLN A 35 -11.89 -9.68 8.72
CA GLN A 35 -11.69 -11.11 8.96
C GLN A 35 -10.28 -11.55 8.54
N GLU A 36 -10.09 -12.86 8.31
CA GLU A 36 -8.79 -13.52 8.08
C GLU A 36 -7.90 -12.85 7.00
N ALA A 37 -8.49 -12.19 6.01
CA ALA A 37 -7.78 -11.46 4.96
C ALA A 37 -6.98 -10.24 5.49
N SER A 38 -7.44 -9.60 6.57
CA SER A 38 -6.80 -8.42 7.15
C SER A 38 -5.37 -8.69 7.64
N VAL A 39 -5.11 -9.91 8.13
CA VAL A 39 -3.78 -10.33 8.61
C VAL A 39 -2.78 -10.46 7.46
N ALA A 40 -3.27 -10.72 6.24
CA ALA A 40 -2.45 -10.91 5.06
C ALA A 40 -2.13 -9.61 4.31
N SER A 41 -2.85 -8.52 4.58
CA SER A 41 -2.76 -7.27 3.84
C SER A 41 -2.23 -6.10 4.68
N PRO A 42 -1.35 -5.24 4.15
CA PRO A 42 -0.88 -4.03 4.85
C PRO A 42 -1.96 -2.98 5.09
N PHE A 43 -3.05 -2.98 4.31
CA PHE A 43 -4.16 -2.05 4.47
C PHE A 43 -5.48 -2.80 4.62
N THR A 44 -6.40 -2.29 5.45
CA THR A 44 -7.74 -2.85 5.62
C THR A 44 -8.78 -1.74 5.47
N SER A 45 -9.75 -1.95 4.58
CA SER A 45 -10.93 -1.11 4.39
C SER A 45 -12.08 -1.65 5.24
N LYS A 46 -12.79 -0.74 5.91
CA LYS A 46 -14.02 -1.05 6.65
C LYS A 46 -15.26 -1.07 5.76
N THR A 47 -15.15 -0.49 4.57
CA THR A 47 -16.22 -0.43 3.59
C THR A 47 -15.98 -1.54 2.58
N PRO A 48 -16.95 -2.44 2.33
CA PRO A 48 -16.79 -3.59 1.44
C PRO A 48 -16.94 -3.17 -0.04
N ASN A 49 -16.20 -2.14 -0.44
CA ASN A 49 -16.10 -1.66 -1.82
C ASN A 49 -14.65 -1.24 -2.12
N ILE A 50 -14.34 -1.00 -3.39
CA ILE A 50 -12.99 -0.65 -3.85
C ILE A 50 -12.72 0.86 -3.87
N GLU A 51 -13.59 1.69 -3.28
CA GLU A 51 -13.43 3.15 -3.26
C GLU A 51 -12.19 3.58 -2.48
N CYS A 52 -11.75 2.78 -1.50
CA CYS A 52 -10.52 3.01 -0.74
C CYS A 52 -9.25 3.05 -1.61
N VAL A 53 -9.24 2.41 -2.78
CA VAL A 53 -8.06 2.29 -3.66
C VAL A 53 -7.55 3.66 -4.14
N PRO A 54 -8.36 4.50 -4.83
CA PRO A 54 -7.92 5.82 -5.25
C PRO A 54 -7.56 6.74 -4.08
N HIS A 55 -8.21 6.61 -2.92
CA HIS A 55 -7.84 7.36 -1.72
C HIS A 55 -6.45 6.96 -1.22
N LEU A 56 -6.20 5.66 -1.08
CA LEU A 56 -4.91 5.13 -0.62
C LEU A 56 -3.76 5.56 -1.54
N ILE A 57 -3.97 5.55 -2.86
CA ILE A 57 -2.95 6.00 -3.83
C ILE A 57 -2.67 7.49 -3.66
N LYS A 58 -3.70 8.33 -3.48
CA LYS A 58 -3.53 9.77 -3.28
C LYS A 58 -2.74 10.06 -2.00
N GLU A 59 -3.15 9.47 -0.88
CA GLU A 59 -2.48 9.64 0.41
C GLU A 59 -1.05 9.09 0.39
N GLY A 60 -0.82 7.92 -0.22
CA GLY A 60 0.51 7.34 -0.37
C GLY A 60 1.47 8.24 -1.16
N ARG A 61 1.00 8.88 -2.23
CA ARG A 61 1.82 9.84 -3.00
C ARG A 61 2.13 11.11 -2.20
N ALA A 62 1.15 11.65 -1.47
CA ALA A 62 1.35 12.82 -0.62
C ALA A 62 2.35 12.53 0.52
N ALA A 63 2.21 11.37 1.16
CA ALA A 63 3.13 10.90 2.19
C ALA A 63 4.56 10.75 1.64
N LEU A 64 4.72 10.11 0.48
CA LEU A 64 6.03 9.89 -0.14
C LEU A 64 6.76 11.21 -0.45
N VAL A 65 6.08 12.18 -1.05
CA VAL A 65 6.65 13.50 -1.33
C VAL A 65 7.09 14.19 -0.04
N THR A 66 6.25 14.13 1.00
CA THR A 66 6.54 14.72 2.30
C THR A 66 7.75 14.07 2.97
N SER A 67 7.83 12.73 2.96
CA SER A 67 8.96 11.98 3.52
C SER A 67 10.27 12.30 2.81
N PHE A 68 10.28 12.40 1.47
CA PHE A 68 11.48 12.81 0.73
C PHE A 68 11.90 14.25 1.04
N CYS A 69 10.95 15.18 1.17
CA CYS A 69 11.25 16.55 1.58
C CYS A 69 11.85 16.60 2.99
N MET A 70 11.28 15.87 3.95
CA MET A 70 11.83 15.78 5.31
C MET A 70 13.22 15.15 5.32
N PHE A 71 13.45 14.08 4.56
CA PHE A 71 14.77 13.47 4.45
C PHE A 71 15.82 14.46 3.96
N LYS A 72 15.52 15.24 2.90
CA LYS A 72 16.41 16.29 2.40
C LYS A 72 16.67 17.38 3.44
N TYR A 73 15.62 17.81 4.15
CA TYR A 73 15.73 18.81 5.19
C TYR A 73 16.66 18.33 6.33
N MET A 74 16.46 17.11 6.82
CA MET A 74 17.28 16.55 7.90
C MET A 74 18.74 16.37 7.47
N ALA A 75 18.99 15.92 6.24
CA ALA A 75 20.33 15.79 5.69
C ALA A 75 21.05 17.15 5.59
N LEU A 76 20.36 18.19 5.09
CA LEU A 76 20.91 19.55 5.03
C LEU A 76 21.17 20.10 6.43
N TYR A 77 20.24 19.91 7.36
CA TYR A 77 20.39 20.34 8.74
C TYR A 77 21.64 19.72 9.39
N SER A 78 21.85 18.41 9.22
CA SER A 78 23.06 17.72 9.73
C SER A 78 24.38 18.13 9.07
N MET A 79 24.34 18.78 7.91
CA MET A 79 25.56 19.28 7.25
C MET A 79 25.90 20.70 7.66
N ILE A 80 24.92 21.49 8.07
CA ILE A 80 25.10 22.90 8.47
C ILE A 80 25.51 23.00 9.95
N GLN A 81 24.94 22.14 10.80
CA GLN A 81 25.21 22.10 12.24
C GLN A 81 26.26 21.04 12.58
#